data_AF-A0A0B8NVJ1-F1
#
_entry.id   AF-A0A0B8NVJ1-F1
#
_cell.length_a   1.000
_cell.length_b   1.000
_cell.length_c   1.000
_cell.angle_alpha   90.00
_cell.angle_beta   90.00
_cell.angle_gamma   90.00
#
_symmetry.space_group_name_H-M   'P 1'
#
loop_
_entity.id
_entity.type
_entity.pdbx_description
1 polymer ?
#
loop_
_entity_poly.entity_id
_entity_poly.type
_entity_poly.pdbx_seq_one_letter_code
_entity_poly.pdbx_strand_id
1 'polypeptide(L)'
;MLATPEVLSAFYNHFVKATTDNADEVIENGEQPSFVEGYEDTLPHSLIDALEAALSSGGDKRGTYSASLRIEYPNKAPIDIRVDWSEDQVIQDLRKVLSKVEGESFQSFLSGVPTSLKG
;
A
#
# COMPACT_ATOMS: atom_id res chain seq x y z
N MET A 1 -1.50 -12.39 -14.85
CA MET A 1 -1.52 -11.69 -16.16
C MET A 1 -2.60 -10.63 -16.03
N LEU A 2 -2.26 -9.34 -16.13
CA LEU A 2 -3.23 -8.25 -15.93
C LEU A 2 -4.39 -8.36 -16.93
N ALA A 3 -5.60 -8.05 -16.45
CA ALA A 3 -6.81 -8.02 -17.28
C ALA A 3 -6.63 -7.09 -18.48
N THR A 4 -6.17 -5.88 -18.20
CA THR A 4 -6.02 -4.82 -19.19
C THR A 4 -4.90 -3.85 -18.77
N PRO A 5 -4.43 -2.97 -19.66
CA PRO A 5 -3.47 -1.90 -19.32
C PRO A 5 -4.00 -0.93 -18.26
N GLU A 6 -5.32 -0.71 -18.22
CA GLU A 6 -5.99 0.20 -17.28
C GLU A 6 -5.78 -0.22 -15.82
N VAL A 7 -5.50 -1.50 -15.54
CA VAL A 7 -5.16 -1.98 -14.19
C VAL A 7 -3.92 -1.27 -13.64
N LEU A 8 -2.88 -1.13 -14.48
CA LEU A 8 -1.65 -0.46 -14.06
C LEU A 8 -1.86 1.05 -13.95
N SER A 9 -2.59 1.65 -14.89
CA SER A 9 -2.92 3.07 -14.84
C SER A 9 -3.78 3.42 -13.63
N ALA A 10 -4.74 2.57 -13.25
CA ALA A 10 -5.57 2.78 -12.07
C ALA A 10 -4.75 2.73 -10.78
N PHE A 11 -3.85 1.74 -10.65
CA PHE A 11 -2.92 1.68 -9.52
C PHE A 11 -2.07 2.96 -9.44
N TYR A 12 -1.38 3.29 -10.53
CA TYR A 12 -0.45 4.40 -10.61
C TYR A 12 -1.13 5.74 -10.34
N ASN A 13 -2.24 6.02 -11.01
CA ASN A 13 -2.97 7.27 -10.88
C ASN A 13 -3.51 7.46 -9.47
N HIS A 14 -4.02 6.40 -8.84
CA HIS A 14 -4.54 6.47 -7.48
C HIS A 14 -3.41 6.77 -6.49
N PHE A 15 -2.28 6.07 -6.61
CA PHE A 15 -1.13 6.28 -5.74
C PHE A 15 -0.55 7.69 -5.87
N VAL A 16 -0.31 8.17 -7.09
CA VAL A 16 0.26 9.50 -7.33
C VAL A 16 -0.69 10.58 -6.79
N LYS A 17 -1.99 10.52 -7.12
CA LYS A 17 -2.98 11.49 -6.62
C LYS A 17 -3.09 11.52 -5.09
N ALA A 18 -2.87 10.39 -4.43
CA ALA A 18 -2.95 10.31 -2.98
C ALA A 18 -1.68 10.83 -2.28
N THR A 19 -0.54 10.90 -2.98
CA THR A 19 0.77 11.11 -2.34
C THR A 19 1.54 12.33 -2.82
N THR A 20 1.12 13.00 -3.89
CA THR A 20 1.86 14.12 -4.50
C THR A 20 1.03 15.38 -4.69
N ASP A 21 1.66 16.56 -4.58
CA ASP A 21 1.04 17.86 -4.85
C ASP A 21 0.94 18.20 -6.36
N ASN A 22 1.78 17.58 -7.20
CA ASN A 22 1.84 17.79 -8.66
C ASN A 22 1.36 16.55 -9.44
N ALA A 23 0.27 15.94 -8.96
CA ALA A 23 -0.19 14.64 -9.45
C ALA A 23 -0.52 14.65 -10.95
N ASP A 24 -1.17 15.71 -11.44
CA ASP A 24 -1.59 15.82 -12.83
C ASP A 24 -0.36 15.95 -13.75
N GLU A 25 0.63 16.76 -13.37
CA GLU A 25 1.89 16.89 -14.11
C GLU A 25 2.69 15.58 -14.15
N VAL A 26 2.71 14.84 -13.04
CA VAL A 26 3.35 13.52 -12.97
C VAL A 26 2.66 12.53 -13.90
N ILE A 27 1.32 12.48 -13.88
CA ILE A 27 0.53 11.53 -14.67
C ILE A 27 0.57 11.85 -16.17
N GLU A 28 0.43 13.13 -16.53
CA GLU A 28 0.29 13.55 -17.93
C GLU A 28 1.64 13.74 -18.61
N ASN A 29 2.62 14.29 -17.89
CA ASN A 29 3.90 14.74 -18.46
C ASN A 29 5.10 13.92 -17.99
N GLY A 30 4.92 12.99 -17.04
CA GLY A 30 6.01 12.17 -16.50
C GLY A 30 7.01 12.98 -15.68
N GLU A 31 6.56 14.08 -15.06
CA GLU A 31 7.40 14.90 -14.19
C GLU A 31 7.83 14.15 -12.92
N GLN A 32 8.85 14.69 -12.24
CA GLN A 32 9.28 14.16 -10.96
C GLN A 32 8.18 14.39 -9.90
N PRO A 33 7.79 13.37 -9.12
CA PRO A 33 6.79 13.53 -8.08
C PRO A 33 7.29 14.41 -6.93
N SER A 34 6.47 15.40 -6.56
CA SER A 34 6.60 16.20 -5.35
C SER A 34 5.66 15.63 -4.31
N PHE A 35 6.19 14.81 -3.40
CA PHE A 35 5.38 14.16 -2.36
C PHE A 35 4.86 15.17 -1.33
N VAL A 36 3.61 15.00 -0.91
CA VAL A 36 2.99 15.80 0.15
C VAL A 36 3.71 15.50 1.47
N GLU A 37 3.90 16.52 2.31
CA GLU A 37 4.48 16.33 3.64
C GLU A 37 3.66 15.32 4.47
N GLY A 38 4.33 14.34 5.06
CA GLY A 38 3.70 13.31 5.90
C GLY A 38 3.00 12.19 5.14
N TYR A 39 3.19 12.08 3.81
CA TYR A 39 2.62 10.97 3.02
C TYR A 39 3.06 9.59 3.55
N GLU A 40 4.20 9.50 4.23
CA GLU A 40 4.73 8.27 4.82
C GLU A 40 3.85 7.70 5.93
N ASP A 41 3.09 8.55 6.63
CA ASP A 41 2.17 8.13 7.69
C ASP A 41 0.91 7.47 7.13
N THR A 42 0.51 7.86 5.92
CA THR A 42 -0.63 7.27 5.19
C THR A 42 -0.22 6.26 4.14
N LEU A 43 1.09 6.09 3.88
CA LEU A 43 1.62 5.26 2.82
C LEU A 43 1.06 3.83 2.78
N PRO A 44 0.90 3.09 3.91
CA PRO A 44 0.30 1.76 3.89
C PRO A 44 -1.14 1.78 3.36
N HIS A 45 -1.92 2.78 3.77
CA HIS A 45 -3.30 2.95 3.35
C HIS A 45 -3.38 3.34 1.88
N SER A 46 -2.61 4.34 1.44
CA SER A 46 -2.58 4.80 0.05
C SER A 46 -2.18 3.68 -0.93
N LEU A 47 -1.26 2.79 -0.53
CA LEU A 47 -0.89 1.62 -1.33
C LEU A 47 -2.02 0.58 -1.41
N ILE A 48 -2.73 0.33 -0.30
CA ILE A 48 -3.88 -0.59 -0.33
C ILE A 48 -5.03 0.00 -1.16
N ASP A 49 -5.28 1.31 -1.06
CA ASP A 49 -6.30 2.00 -1.88
C ASP A 49 -5.94 1.91 -3.38
N ALA A 50 -4.66 2.07 -3.74
CA ALA A 50 -4.19 1.90 -5.10
C ALA A 50 -4.34 0.45 -5.60
N LEU A 51 -4.07 -0.55 -4.76
CA LEU A 51 -4.33 -1.96 -5.09
C LEU A 51 -5.83 -2.22 -5.33
N GLU A 52 -6.70 -1.64 -4.51
CA GLU A 52 -8.15 -1.73 -4.67
C GLU A 52 -8.63 -1.11 -5.99
N ALA A 53 -8.10 0.06 -6.35
CA ALA A 53 -8.37 0.70 -7.63
C ALA A 53 -7.95 -0.20 -8.80
N ALA A 54 -6.77 -0.81 -8.73
CA ALA A 54 -6.26 -1.73 -9.74
C ALA A 54 -7.17 -2.97 -9.92
N LEU A 55 -7.61 -3.58 -8.81
CA LEU A 55 -8.53 -4.71 -8.84
C LEU A 55 -9.90 -4.33 -9.41
N SER A 56 -10.39 -3.14 -9.07
CA SER A 56 -11.65 -2.61 -9.58
C SER A 56 -11.61 -2.33 -11.10
N SER A 57 -10.42 -2.06 -11.65
CA SER A 57 -10.19 -1.94 -13.10
C SER A 57 -9.99 -3.28 -13.82
N GLY A 58 -10.18 -4.41 -13.13
CA GLY A 58 -10.17 -5.75 -13.70
C GLY A 58 -9.12 -6.69 -13.10
N GLY A 59 -8.11 -6.16 -12.40
CA GLY A 59 -7.14 -6.96 -11.64
C GLY A 59 -6.38 -8.02 -12.46
N ASP A 60 -6.11 -9.18 -11.83
CA ASP A 60 -5.56 -10.35 -12.53
C ASP A 60 -6.70 -11.14 -13.20
N LYS A 61 -6.48 -11.56 -14.46
CA LYS A 61 -7.43 -12.35 -15.26
C LYS A 61 -7.88 -13.65 -14.58
N ARG A 62 -7.11 -14.16 -13.63
CA ARG A 62 -7.37 -15.45 -12.95
C ARG A 62 -8.13 -15.28 -11.62
N GLY A 63 -8.43 -14.05 -11.23
CA GLY A 63 -8.86 -13.71 -9.88
C GLY A 63 -7.66 -13.47 -8.95
N THR A 64 -7.90 -12.69 -7.89
CA THR A 64 -6.89 -12.30 -6.91
C THR A 64 -7.25 -12.90 -5.56
N TYR A 65 -6.51 -13.95 -5.16
CA TYR A 65 -6.75 -14.67 -3.91
C TYR A 65 -5.74 -14.33 -2.82
N SER A 66 -4.67 -13.61 -3.14
CA SER A 66 -3.63 -13.26 -2.20
C SER A 66 -3.13 -11.84 -2.42
N ALA A 67 -2.66 -11.23 -1.34
CA ALA A 67 -2.04 -9.91 -1.38
C ALA A 67 -0.97 -9.80 -0.28
N SER A 68 0.04 -8.97 -0.54
CA SER A 68 1.08 -8.68 0.44
C SER A 68 1.52 -7.23 0.31
N LEU A 69 1.86 -6.62 1.44
CA LEU A 69 2.41 -5.27 1.50
C LEU A 69 3.63 -5.29 2.41
N ARG A 70 4.76 -4.78 1.88
CA ARG A 70 5.99 -4.59 2.64
C ARG A 70 6.46 -3.14 2.50
N ILE A 71 6.68 -2.49 3.64
CA ILE A 71 7.18 -1.11 3.72
C ILE A 71 8.33 -1.08 4.72
N GLU A 72 9.49 -0.64 4.24
CA GLU A 72 10.67 -0.44 5.06
C GLU A 72 10.74 1.01 5.53
N TYR A 73 11.06 1.19 6.80
CA TYR A 73 11.28 2.51 7.38
C TYR A 73 12.70 2.62 7.91
N PRO A 74 13.35 3.80 7.79
CA PRO A 74 14.66 4.00 8.38
C PRO A 74 14.60 4.08 9.91
N ASN A 75 13.47 4.49 10.49
CA ASN A 75 13.35 4.90 11.89
C ASN A 75 12.30 4.13 12.73
N LYS A 76 11.60 3.14 12.15
CA LYS A 76 10.61 2.30 12.86
C LYS A 76 10.59 0.88 12.31
N ALA A 77 9.92 -0.03 13.02
CA ALA A 77 9.75 -1.41 12.57
C ALA A 77 9.07 -1.45 11.19
N PRO A 78 9.49 -2.36 10.29
CA PRO A 78 8.87 -2.49 8.98
C PRO A 78 7.43 -2.99 9.10
N ILE A 79 6.61 -2.62 8.12
CA ILE A 79 5.32 -3.27 7.89
C ILE A 79 5.56 -4.40 6.92
N ASP A 80 5.24 -5.63 7.30
CA ASP A 80 5.25 -6.80 6.43
C ASP A 80 3.99 -7.61 6.72
N ILE A 81 2.98 -7.44 5.86
CA ILE A 81 1.66 -8.05 6.02
C ILE A 81 1.28 -8.84 4.77
N ARG A 82 0.58 -9.96 4.99
CA ARG A 82 0.22 -10.91 3.94
C ARG A 82 -1.15 -11.50 4.20
N VAL A 83 -1.89 -11.69 3.12
CA VAL A 83 -3.08 -12.52 3.02
C VAL A 83 -2.74 -13.59 1.98
N ASP A 84 -2.44 -14.80 2.44
CA ASP A 84 -2.03 -15.88 1.53
C ASP A 84 -3.22 -16.54 0.81
N TRP A 85 -4.45 -16.39 1.34
CA TRP A 85 -5.68 -16.83 0.70
C TRP A 85 -6.90 -16.02 1.18
N SER A 86 -7.72 -15.56 0.24
CA SER A 86 -9.02 -14.92 0.42
C SER A 86 -9.86 -15.19 -0.84
N GLU A 87 -11.16 -15.44 -0.70
CA GLU A 87 -12.01 -15.76 -1.86
C GLU A 87 -12.31 -14.51 -2.69
N ASP A 88 -13.09 -13.56 -2.15
CA ASP A 88 -13.55 -12.38 -2.90
C ASP A 88 -13.28 -11.04 -2.16
N GLN A 89 -12.51 -11.05 -1.07
CA GLN A 89 -12.36 -9.91 -0.16
C GLN A 89 -10.90 -9.64 0.25
N VAL A 90 -9.95 -9.96 -0.64
CA VAL A 90 -8.52 -9.92 -0.34
C VAL A 90 -8.04 -8.53 0.13
N ILE A 91 -8.62 -7.45 -0.39
CA ILE A 91 -8.30 -6.08 0.04
C ILE A 91 -8.80 -5.82 1.46
N GLN A 92 -10.04 -6.22 1.76
CA GLN A 92 -10.63 -6.04 3.09
C GLN A 92 -9.87 -6.88 4.13
N ASP A 93 -9.45 -8.09 3.77
CA ASP A 93 -8.60 -8.92 4.61
C ASP A 93 -7.23 -8.28 4.83
N LEU A 94 -6.62 -7.69 3.80
CA LEU A 94 -5.34 -6.99 3.92
C LEU A 94 -5.46 -5.76 4.84
N ARG A 95 -6.52 -4.96 4.70
CA ARG A 95 -6.83 -3.83 5.60
C ARG A 95 -7.03 -4.30 7.04
N LYS A 96 -7.69 -5.44 7.24
CA LYS A 96 -7.88 -6.04 8.56
C LYS A 96 -6.56 -6.47 9.19
N VAL A 97 -5.63 -7.04 8.42
CA VAL A 97 -4.28 -7.35 8.93
C VAL A 97 -3.53 -6.07 9.28
N LEU A 98 -3.56 -5.05 8.41
CA LEU A 98 -2.95 -3.74 8.67
C LEU A 98 -3.49 -3.13 9.98
N SER A 99 -4.80 -3.12 10.18
CA SER A 99 -5.41 -2.56 11.40
C SER A 99 -5.01 -3.29 12.67
N LYS A 100 -4.63 -4.58 12.59
CA LYS A 100 -4.08 -5.33 13.73
C LYS A 100 -2.63 -4.95 14.01
N VAL A 101 -1.85 -4.67 12.98
CA VAL A 101 -0.49 -4.15 13.11
C VAL A 101 -0.50 -2.74 13.71
N GLU A 102 -1.41 -1.88 13.28
CA GLU A 102 -1.53 -0.50 13.77
C GLU A 102 -2.20 -0.38 15.14
N GLY A 103 -2.84 -1.45 15.62
CA GLY A 103 -3.51 -1.47 16.91
C GLY A 103 -2.54 -1.22 18.09
N GLU A 104 -3.00 -0.48 19.09
CA GLU A 104 -2.19 -0.05 20.25
C GLU A 104 -1.45 -1.21 20.94
N SER A 105 -2.09 -2.37 21.10
CA SER A 105 -1.47 -3.53 21.74
C SER A 105 -0.28 -4.07 20.95
N PHE A 106 -0.37 -4.07 19.61
CA PHE A 106 0.70 -4.56 18.75
C PHE A 106 1.82 -3.53 18.64
N GLN A 107 1.50 -2.24 18.51
CA GLN A 107 2.47 -1.15 18.56
C GLN A 107 3.23 -1.12 19.89
N SER A 108 2.54 -1.34 21.01
CA SER A 108 3.17 -1.45 22.34
C SER A 108 4.15 -2.62 22.40
N PHE A 109 3.77 -3.78 21.85
CA PHE A 109 4.69 -4.90 21.71
C PHE A 109 5.91 -4.54 20.84
N LEU A 110 5.70 -3.97 19.65
CA LEU A 110 6.77 -3.58 18.72
C LEU A 110 7.76 -2.60 19.34
N SER A 111 7.30 -1.66 20.17
CA SER A 111 8.16 -0.71 20.88
C SER A 111 9.14 -1.38 21.85
N GLY A 112 8.83 -2.61 22.30
CA GLY A 112 9.68 -3.39 23.19
C GLY A 112 10.62 -4.36 22.48
N VAL A 113 10.57 -4.47 21.15
CA VAL A 113 11.41 -5.41 20.37
C VAL A 113 12.68 -4.70 19.90
N PRO A 114 13.85 -5.36 19.91
CA PRO A 114 15.07 -4.77 19.36
C PRO A 114 14.90 -4.37 17.89
N THR A 115 15.14 -3.09 17.58
CA THR A 115 15.17 -2.61 16.20
C THR A 115 16.60 -2.60 15.67
N SER A 116 16.76 -2.82 14.36
CA SER A 116 18.06 -2.80 13.65
C SER A 116 18.80 -1.46 13.72
N LEU A 117 18.17 -0.40 14.24
CA LEU A 117 18.80 0.85 14.62
C LEU A 117 19.71 0.60 15.83
N LYS A 118 20.92 0.09 15.55
CA LYS A 118 22.07 0.43 16.37
C LYS A 118 22.23 1.95 16.28
N GLY A 119 22.00 2.63 17.41
CA GLY A 119 22.54 3.98 17.62
C GLY A 119 24.07 3.96 17.55
#